data_AF-A0A420IMX3-F1
#
_entry.id   AF-A0A420IMX3-F1
#
_cell.length_a   1.000
_cell.length_b   1.000
_cell.length_c   1.000
_cell.angle_alpha   90.00
_cell.angle_beta   90.00
_cell.angle_gamma   90.00
#
_symmetry.space_group_name_H-M   'P 1'
#
loop_
_entity.id
_entity.type
_entity.pdbx_description
1 polymer ?
#
loop_
_entity_poly.entity_id
_entity_poly.type
_entity_poly.pdbx_seq_one_letter_code
_entity_poly.pdbx_strand_id
1 'polypeptide(L)'
;MVSLLISLFVAFLNSASTNASPFFKLSSRAQVIPQFVKDFAPVVFLDKEEQYYPADIARHIENTAPFITLNAIDPAPAITVDNLETLNTLGNQGDDVFLTSKEIVKDKPAFFTGTKPDNTGMTVGATSCVTIVSDHGDGIVDAFYMYFFSYNQGNTVLFHELGDHVGDWEHNMIRFKNGVPEAVWFSQHSGGQAFAYSGLEKEGNRPVYPKGKKGQENLFTFRKYVDGPTGPRNKNLNRVNVCPDKTKYCKIRVKAAP
;
A
#
# COMPACT_ATOMS: atom_id res chain seq x y z
N MET A 1 -38.91 -64.24 1.10
CA MET A 1 -39.12 -63.01 0.31
C MET A 1 -38.89 -61.83 1.24
N VAL A 2 -37.70 -61.23 1.17
CA VAL A 2 -37.31 -60.06 1.97
C VAL A 2 -37.59 -58.83 1.10
N SER A 3 -38.52 -57.98 1.54
CA SER A 3 -38.86 -56.74 0.84
C SER A 3 -37.86 -55.66 1.24
N LEU A 4 -37.06 -55.21 0.28
CA LEU A 4 -36.05 -54.16 0.44
C LEU A 4 -36.75 -52.79 0.39
N LEU A 5 -36.87 -52.10 1.52
CA LEU A 5 -37.31 -50.71 1.58
C LEU A 5 -36.13 -49.80 1.19
N ILE A 6 -36.18 -49.23 0.00
CA ILE A 6 -35.25 -48.19 -0.45
C ILE A 6 -35.76 -46.86 0.09
N SER A 7 -35.15 -46.35 1.15
CA SER A 7 -35.37 -44.98 1.62
C SER A 7 -34.69 -43.99 0.67
N LEU A 8 -35.48 -43.22 -0.07
CA LEU A 8 -35.00 -42.07 -0.84
C LEU A 8 -34.65 -40.94 0.13
N PHE A 9 -33.35 -40.72 0.37
CA PHE A 9 -32.86 -39.52 1.06
C PHE A 9 -32.74 -38.40 0.03
N VAL A 10 -33.70 -37.48 -0.01
CA VAL A 10 -33.58 -36.24 -0.79
C VAL A 10 -32.69 -35.29 0.00
N ALA A 11 -31.42 -35.20 -0.38
CA ALA A 11 -30.51 -34.17 0.13
C ALA A 11 -30.93 -32.81 -0.46
N PHE A 12 -31.56 -31.96 0.36
CA PHE A 12 -31.69 -30.55 0.03
C PHE A 12 -30.29 -29.93 0.05
N LEU A 13 -29.70 -29.76 -1.14
CA LEU A 13 -28.59 -28.84 -1.35
C LEU A 13 -29.12 -27.43 -1.12
N ASN A 14 -28.98 -26.93 0.10
CA ASN A 14 -28.97 -25.49 0.35
C ASN A 14 -27.73 -24.95 -0.34
N SER A 15 -27.88 -24.52 -1.59
CA SER A 15 -26.94 -23.59 -2.23
C SER A 15 -26.96 -22.32 -1.38
N ALA A 16 -26.06 -22.25 -0.40
CA ALA A 16 -25.70 -20.99 0.22
C ALA A 16 -25.12 -20.13 -0.90
N SER A 17 -25.97 -19.26 -1.44
CA SER A 17 -25.55 -18.17 -2.31
C SER A 17 -24.48 -17.41 -1.54
N THR A 18 -23.22 -17.61 -1.90
CA THR A 18 -22.15 -16.71 -1.50
C THR A 18 -22.48 -15.39 -2.17
N ASN A 19 -23.22 -14.54 -1.46
CA ASN A 19 -23.32 -13.14 -1.81
C ASN A 19 -21.88 -12.62 -1.74
N ALA A 20 -21.24 -12.54 -2.90
CA ALA A 20 -20.07 -11.70 -3.05
C ALA A 20 -20.50 -10.34 -2.52
N SER A 21 -19.90 -9.92 -1.41
CA SER A 21 -20.10 -8.58 -0.87
C SER A 21 -20.00 -7.62 -2.04
N PRO A 22 -21.00 -6.74 -2.27
CA PRO A 22 -20.92 -5.80 -3.37
C PRO A 22 -19.62 -5.04 -3.19
N PHE A 23 -18.73 -5.13 -4.17
CA PHE A 23 -17.58 -4.23 -4.26
C PHE A 23 -18.17 -2.83 -4.07
N PHE A 24 -17.87 -2.20 -2.93
CA PHE A 24 -18.23 -0.82 -2.71
C PHE A 24 -17.81 -0.07 -3.97
N LYS A 25 -18.75 0.66 -4.57
CA LYS A 25 -18.44 1.57 -5.66
C LYS A 25 -17.32 2.46 -5.16
N LEU A 26 -16.08 2.20 -5.59
CA LEU A 26 -15.02 3.19 -5.57
C LEU A 26 -15.62 4.37 -6.34
N SER A 27 -15.99 5.41 -5.59
CA SER A 27 -16.72 6.55 -6.15
C SER A 27 -15.96 7.07 -7.36
N SER A 28 -16.60 7.01 -8.52
CA SER A 28 -16.07 7.50 -9.77
C SER A 28 -15.83 9.01 -9.66
N ARG A 29 -14.58 9.43 -9.84
CA ARG A 29 -14.03 10.80 -9.65
C ARG A 29 -14.04 11.24 -8.18
N ALA A 30 -12.84 11.50 -7.68
CA ALA A 30 -12.58 12.08 -6.37
C ALA A 30 -13.54 13.26 -6.11
N GLN A 31 -14.47 13.06 -5.18
CA GLN A 31 -14.90 14.13 -4.30
C GLN A 31 -13.62 14.82 -3.81
N VAL A 32 -13.58 16.15 -3.84
CA VAL A 32 -12.42 16.92 -3.37
C VAL A 32 -11.94 16.34 -2.05
N ILE A 33 -10.69 15.85 -1.99
CA ILE A 33 -10.12 15.31 -0.76
C ILE A 33 -10.37 16.31 0.37
N PRO A 34 -11.01 15.91 1.49
CA PRO A 34 -11.37 16.83 2.55
C PRO A 34 -10.16 17.62 3.05
N GLN A 35 -10.35 18.90 3.38
CA GLN A 35 -9.24 19.77 3.74
C GLN A 35 -8.46 19.26 4.95
N PHE A 36 -9.14 18.70 5.96
CA PHE A 36 -8.49 18.11 7.13
C PHE A 36 -7.52 16.96 6.77
N VAL A 37 -7.79 16.20 5.70
CA VAL A 37 -6.86 15.15 5.22
C VAL A 37 -5.56 15.80 4.73
N LYS A 38 -5.62 16.95 4.07
CA LYS A 38 -4.42 17.67 3.62
C LYS A 38 -3.67 18.32 4.80
N ASP A 39 -4.42 18.93 5.72
CA ASP A 39 -3.87 19.67 6.85
C ASP A 39 -3.10 18.76 7.82
N PHE A 40 -3.59 17.54 8.02
CA PHE A 40 -3.00 16.54 8.90
C PHE A 40 -2.15 15.49 8.18
N ALA A 41 -1.90 15.64 6.88
CA ALA A 41 -1.06 14.71 6.13
C ALA A 41 0.31 14.53 6.83
N PRO A 42 0.86 13.32 6.92
CA PRO A 42 2.10 13.05 7.63
C PRO A 42 3.30 13.79 7.01
N VAL A 43 4.34 13.98 7.84
CA VAL A 43 5.67 14.33 7.36
C VAL A 43 6.55 13.08 7.43
N VAL A 44 7.11 12.70 6.29
CA VAL A 44 7.95 11.51 6.14
C VAL A 44 9.40 11.93 6.00
N PHE A 45 10.26 11.32 6.80
CA PHE A 45 11.70 11.47 6.71
C PHE A 45 12.27 10.28 5.97
N LEU A 46 13.12 10.54 4.99
CA LEU A 46 13.96 9.52 4.36
C LEU A 46 15.27 9.41 5.12
N ASP A 47 15.98 8.29 4.91
CA ASP A 47 17.34 8.19 5.45
C ASP A 47 18.24 9.25 4.80
N LYS A 48 19.22 9.75 5.57
CA LYS A 48 20.18 10.75 5.06
C LYS A 48 21.07 10.17 3.93
N GLU A 49 21.23 8.85 3.91
CA GLU A 49 21.98 8.08 2.91
C GLU A 49 21.05 7.46 1.85
N GLU A 50 19.76 7.82 1.83
CA GLU A 50 18.80 7.31 0.86
C GLU A 50 19.26 7.58 -0.59
N GLN A 51 19.19 6.54 -1.42
CA GLN A 51 19.54 6.56 -2.84
C GLN A 51 18.33 6.30 -3.74
N TYR A 52 17.28 5.67 -3.20
CA TYR A 52 16.04 5.34 -3.89
C TYR A 52 14.90 6.16 -3.30
N TYR A 53 14.67 7.32 -3.90
CA TYR A 53 13.65 8.27 -3.46
C TYR A 53 12.26 7.86 -3.96
N PRO A 54 11.18 8.47 -3.42
CA PRO A 54 9.85 8.33 -4.01
C PRO A 54 9.87 8.65 -5.51
N ALA A 55 9.23 7.80 -6.30
CA ALA A 55 9.35 7.80 -7.75
C ALA A 55 8.06 8.21 -8.43
N ASP A 56 8.17 8.88 -9.58
CA ASP A 56 7.02 9.16 -10.44
C ASP A 56 6.39 7.86 -10.97
N ILE A 57 5.10 7.67 -10.69
CA ILE A 57 4.39 6.42 -11.03
C ILE A 57 4.28 6.25 -12.55
N ALA A 58 4.07 7.33 -13.31
CA ALA A 58 3.98 7.26 -14.77
C ALA A 58 5.33 6.85 -15.37
N ARG A 59 6.42 7.46 -14.89
CA ARG A 59 7.78 7.12 -15.30
C ARG A 59 8.13 5.67 -14.99
N HIS A 60 7.67 5.13 -13.87
CA HIS A 60 7.84 3.71 -13.58
C HIS A 60 7.11 2.83 -14.61
N ILE A 61 5.84 3.12 -14.89
CA ILE A 61 5.04 2.37 -15.87
C ILE A 61 5.69 2.42 -17.26
N GLU A 62 6.18 3.60 -17.70
CA GLU A 62 6.92 3.75 -18.96
C GLU A 62 8.12 2.81 -19.09
N ASN A 63 8.80 2.50 -17.98
CA ASN A 63 9.99 1.63 -17.95
C ASN A 63 9.66 0.17 -17.64
N THR A 64 8.38 -0.19 -17.61
CA THR A 64 7.92 -1.57 -17.41
C THR A 64 7.06 -2.08 -18.55
N ALA A 65 6.95 -3.39 -18.67
CA ALA A 65 6.08 -4.09 -19.62
C ALA A 65 5.32 -5.21 -18.89
N PRO A 66 4.09 -5.54 -19.32
CA PRO A 66 3.31 -6.59 -18.66
C PRO A 66 3.71 -7.99 -19.15
N PHE A 67 3.75 -8.92 -18.20
CA PHE A 67 4.07 -10.33 -18.39
C PHE A 67 2.94 -11.19 -17.83
N ILE A 68 2.68 -12.34 -18.44
CA ILE A 68 1.76 -13.37 -17.93
C ILE A 68 2.57 -14.61 -17.62
N THR A 69 2.54 -15.07 -16.36
CA THR A 69 3.27 -16.29 -15.92
C THR A 69 4.73 -16.29 -16.43
N LEU A 70 5.45 -15.17 -16.23
CA LEU A 70 6.84 -14.93 -16.64
C LEU A 70 7.13 -14.85 -18.15
N ASN A 71 6.10 -14.86 -19.00
CA ASN A 71 6.27 -14.64 -20.44
C ASN A 71 5.84 -13.21 -20.80
N ALA A 72 6.64 -12.54 -21.64
CA ALA A 72 6.26 -11.24 -22.18
C ALA A 72 4.99 -11.38 -23.03
N ILE A 73 4.06 -10.43 -22.89
CA ILE A 73 2.89 -10.36 -23.78
C ILE A 73 3.36 -9.82 -25.14
N ASP A 74 2.98 -10.50 -26.23
CA ASP A 74 3.32 -10.13 -27.61
C ASP A 74 2.05 -10.09 -28.49
N PRO A 75 1.74 -8.95 -29.15
CA PRO A 75 2.42 -7.66 -29.04
C PRO A 75 2.24 -7.04 -27.66
N ALA A 76 3.28 -6.35 -27.16
CA ALA A 76 3.21 -5.67 -25.87
C ALA A 76 2.13 -4.57 -25.90
N PRO A 77 1.13 -4.60 -25.01
CA PRO A 77 0.09 -3.59 -24.99
C PRO A 77 0.68 -2.25 -24.52
N ALA A 78 0.18 -1.15 -25.08
CA ALA A 78 0.52 0.18 -24.63
C ALA A 78 -0.16 0.47 -23.29
N ILE A 79 0.64 0.66 -22.24
CA ILE A 79 0.17 0.91 -20.88
C ILE A 79 0.57 2.32 -20.40
N THR A 80 -0.33 2.96 -19.66
CA THR A 80 -0.18 4.26 -19.00
C THR A 80 -0.89 4.20 -17.65
N VAL A 81 -0.69 5.20 -16.78
CA VAL A 81 -1.43 5.31 -15.50
C VAL A 81 -2.95 5.27 -15.72
N ASP A 82 -3.42 5.83 -16.83
CA ASP A 82 -4.84 6.02 -17.12
C ASP A 82 -5.54 4.80 -17.72
N ASN A 83 -4.79 3.75 -18.10
CA ASN A 83 -5.36 2.58 -18.78
C ASN A 83 -4.90 1.23 -18.19
N LEU A 84 -4.27 1.21 -17.01
CA LEU A 84 -3.78 -0.03 -16.39
C LEU A 84 -4.90 -1.06 -16.17
N GLU A 85 -6.15 -0.64 -16.03
CA GLU A 85 -7.30 -1.52 -15.87
C GLU A 85 -7.55 -2.41 -17.09
N THR A 86 -7.05 -2.03 -18.27
CA THR A 86 -7.13 -2.86 -19.48
C THR A 86 -6.43 -4.21 -19.31
N LEU A 87 -5.39 -4.27 -18.45
CA LEU A 87 -4.68 -5.50 -18.12
C LEU A 87 -5.56 -6.52 -17.39
N ASN A 88 -6.65 -6.10 -16.75
CA ASN A 88 -7.62 -7.00 -16.11
C ASN A 88 -8.38 -7.88 -17.11
N THR A 89 -8.28 -7.61 -18.41
CA THR A 89 -8.89 -8.43 -19.47
C THR A 89 -7.99 -9.59 -19.91
N LEU A 90 -6.73 -9.61 -19.45
CA LEU A 90 -5.72 -10.59 -19.85
C LEU A 90 -5.58 -11.71 -18.81
N GLY A 91 -5.01 -12.84 -19.23
CA GLY A 91 -4.72 -13.97 -18.36
C GLY A 91 -5.94 -14.43 -17.54
N ASN A 92 -5.75 -14.67 -16.25
CA ASN A 92 -6.81 -14.95 -15.30
C ASN A 92 -7.40 -13.66 -14.72
N GLN A 93 -8.06 -12.86 -15.57
CA GLN A 93 -8.66 -11.57 -15.19
C GLN A 93 -7.66 -10.58 -14.57
N GLY A 94 -6.40 -10.62 -15.05
CA GLY A 94 -5.29 -9.81 -14.55
C GLY A 94 -4.57 -10.36 -13.32
N ASP A 95 -5.08 -11.41 -12.65
CA ASP A 95 -4.48 -11.90 -11.40
C ASP A 95 -3.09 -12.55 -11.60
N ASP A 96 -2.75 -12.94 -12.82
CA ASP A 96 -1.46 -13.51 -13.23
C ASP A 96 -0.63 -12.55 -14.11
N VAL A 97 -1.04 -11.28 -14.20
CA VAL A 97 -0.33 -10.22 -14.92
C VAL A 97 0.58 -9.45 -13.96
N PHE A 98 1.83 -9.26 -14.36
CA PHE A 98 2.83 -8.51 -13.59
C PHE A 98 3.57 -7.52 -14.48
N LEU A 99 3.83 -6.32 -13.98
CA LEU A 99 4.73 -5.38 -14.65
C LEU A 99 6.18 -5.75 -14.32
N THR A 100 7.00 -5.85 -15.36
CA THR A 100 8.43 -6.20 -15.28
C THR A 100 9.25 -5.09 -15.90
N SER A 101 10.42 -4.78 -15.32
CA SER A 101 11.36 -3.82 -15.89
C SER A 101 11.74 -4.17 -17.33
N LYS A 102 11.74 -3.17 -18.21
CA LYS A 102 12.26 -3.29 -19.59
C LYS A 102 13.79 -3.36 -19.62
N GLU A 103 14.43 -2.80 -18.61
CA GLU A 103 15.89 -2.78 -18.46
C GLU A 103 16.36 -3.86 -17.49
N ILE A 104 17.62 -4.28 -17.63
CA ILE A 104 18.24 -5.28 -16.76
C ILE A 104 18.34 -4.72 -15.35
N VAL A 105 17.63 -5.33 -14.40
CA VAL A 105 17.55 -4.89 -13.00
C VAL A 105 18.93 -4.80 -12.34
N LYS A 106 19.84 -5.73 -12.66
CA LYS A 106 21.22 -5.76 -12.11
C LYS A 106 22.02 -4.50 -12.44
N ASP A 107 21.71 -3.84 -13.55
CA ASP A 107 22.44 -2.66 -14.02
C ASP A 107 21.95 -1.37 -13.34
N LYS A 108 21.00 -1.48 -12.40
CA LYS A 108 20.39 -0.38 -11.65
C LYS A 108 19.91 0.75 -12.57
N PRO A 109 18.87 0.48 -13.39
CA PRO A 109 18.28 1.46 -14.28
C PRO A 109 17.99 2.80 -13.60
N ALA A 110 18.21 3.91 -14.32
CA ALA A 110 18.14 5.24 -13.73
C ALA A 110 16.80 5.54 -13.04
N PHE A 111 15.69 4.98 -13.55
CA PHE A 111 14.35 5.20 -12.99
C PHE A 111 14.16 4.59 -11.58
N PHE A 112 15.06 3.72 -11.13
CA PHE A 112 15.05 3.17 -9.76
C PHE A 112 15.29 4.24 -8.70
N THR A 113 16.13 5.23 -9.00
CA THR A 113 16.53 6.28 -8.03
C THR A 113 15.40 7.23 -7.64
N GLY A 114 14.31 7.27 -8.41
CA GLY A 114 13.17 8.13 -8.14
C GLY A 114 13.50 9.63 -8.25
N THR A 115 12.76 10.46 -7.52
CA THR A 115 12.93 11.92 -7.54
C THR A 115 13.32 12.40 -6.15
N LYS A 116 14.54 12.93 -6.04
CA LYS A 116 15.01 13.48 -4.77
C LYS A 116 14.14 14.67 -4.34
N PRO A 117 13.61 14.69 -3.11
CA PRO A 117 12.91 15.86 -2.58
C PRO A 117 13.81 17.10 -2.53
N ASP A 118 13.24 18.26 -2.84
CA ASP A 118 13.93 19.54 -2.65
C ASP A 118 13.98 19.96 -1.16
N ASN A 119 14.48 21.16 -0.88
CA ASN A 119 14.59 21.67 0.49
C ASN A 119 13.23 21.91 1.18
N THR A 120 12.11 21.85 0.44
CA THR A 120 10.75 21.92 0.98
C THR A 120 10.14 20.52 1.19
N GLY A 121 10.84 19.46 0.80
CA GLY A 121 10.36 18.08 0.84
C GLY A 121 9.53 17.69 -0.39
N MET A 122 9.49 18.53 -1.44
CA MET A 122 8.71 18.26 -2.65
C MET A 122 9.52 17.45 -3.66
N THR A 123 8.92 16.39 -4.21
CA THR A 123 9.44 15.65 -5.37
C THR A 123 9.04 16.40 -6.65
N VAL A 124 9.78 17.46 -6.99
CA VAL A 124 9.42 18.37 -8.08
C VAL A 124 9.30 17.64 -9.41
N GLY A 125 8.16 17.79 -10.09
CA GLY A 125 7.88 17.17 -11.39
C GLY A 125 7.52 15.68 -11.33
N ALA A 126 7.28 15.12 -10.14
CA ALA A 126 6.91 13.73 -9.95
C ALA A 126 5.60 13.56 -9.17
N THR A 127 4.74 12.67 -9.65
CA THR A 127 3.60 12.14 -8.90
C THR A 127 4.04 10.88 -8.17
N SER A 128 4.62 11.08 -6.99
CA SER A 128 5.24 10.03 -6.17
C SER A 128 4.38 9.53 -5.01
N CYS A 129 3.20 10.13 -4.84
CA CYS A 129 2.29 9.85 -3.74
C CYS A 129 0.83 9.86 -4.22
N VAL A 130 0.02 8.98 -3.64
CA VAL A 130 -1.43 8.91 -3.84
C VAL A 130 -2.11 8.95 -2.48
N THR A 131 -3.12 9.80 -2.33
CA THR A 131 -3.99 9.79 -1.15
C THR A 131 -5.29 9.08 -1.48
N ILE A 132 -5.61 8.02 -0.73
CA ILE A 132 -6.85 7.27 -0.86
C ILE A 132 -7.69 7.54 0.38
N VAL A 133 -8.93 7.97 0.18
CA VAL A 133 -9.87 8.27 1.28
C VAL A 133 -10.97 7.22 1.28
N SER A 134 -11.18 6.59 2.44
CA SER A 134 -12.28 5.66 2.69
C SER A 134 -13.22 6.31 3.71
N ASP A 135 -14.44 6.62 3.27
CA ASP A 135 -15.51 7.11 4.14
C ASP A 135 -16.30 5.91 4.68
N HIS A 136 -16.33 5.79 6.01
CA HIS A 136 -17.01 4.70 6.70
C HIS A 136 -18.40 5.11 7.24
N GLY A 137 -18.84 6.35 6.98
CA GLY A 137 -20.05 6.91 7.58
C GLY A 137 -19.84 7.37 9.03
N ASP A 138 -20.88 7.99 9.60
CA ASP A 138 -20.87 8.53 10.97
C ASP A 138 -19.68 9.45 11.28
N GLY A 139 -19.16 10.14 10.25
CA GLY A 139 -17.99 11.00 10.34
C GLY A 139 -16.66 10.27 10.54
N ILE A 140 -16.61 8.95 10.37
CA ILE A 140 -15.36 8.18 10.38
C ILE A 140 -14.78 8.17 8.97
N VAL A 141 -13.57 8.69 8.84
CA VAL A 141 -12.84 8.73 7.58
C VAL A 141 -11.42 8.20 7.80
N ASP A 142 -11.01 7.25 6.96
CA ASP A 142 -9.61 6.79 6.90
C ASP A 142 -8.94 7.40 5.67
N ALA A 143 -7.82 8.10 5.88
CA ALA A 143 -6.98 8.59 4.79
C ALA A 143 -5.68 7.81 4.75
N PHE A 144 -5.42 7.13 3.63
CA PHE A 144 -4.20 6.40 3.34
C PHE A 144 -3.29 7.28 2.48
N TYR A 145 -2.10 7.60 2.98
CA TYR A 145 -1.06 8.33 2.26
C TYR A 145 -0.07 7.30 1.74
N MET A 146 -0.14 7.02 0.45
CA MET A 146 0.62 5.98 -0.23
C MET A 146 1.82 6.62 -0.92
N TYR A 147 3.03 6.12 -0.72
CA TYR A 147 4.25 6.58 -1.35
C TYR A 147 4.80 5.48 -2.25
N PHE A 148 5.13 5.84 -3.48
CA PHE A 148 5.59 4.88 -4.47
C PHE A 148 7.11 4.97 -4.62
N PHE A 149 7.78 3.82 -4.65
CA PHE A 149 9.21 3.70 -4.94
C PHE A 149 9.40 2.77 -6.13
N SER A 150 10.19 3.18 -7.12
CA SER A 150 10.51 2.32 -8.27
C SER A 150 11.39 1.13 -7.88
N TYR A 151 12.16 1.26 -6.81
CA TYR A 151 13.02 0.22 -6.29
C TYR A 151 13.00 0.27 -4.77
N ASN A 152 12.83 -0.89 -4.15
CA ASN A 152 13.07 -1.06 -2.73
C ASN A 152 14.30 -1.94 -2.55
N GLN A 153 15.34 -1.34 -1.98
CA GLN A 153 16.53 -2.08 -1.60
C GLN A 153 16.24 -2.89 -0.34
N GLY A 154 16.54 -4.18 -0.41
CA GLY A 154 16.42 -5.12 0.67
C GLY A 154 17.48 -4.93 1.75
N ASN A 155 17.33 -5.70 2.82
CA ASN A 155 18.25 -5.64 3.95
C ASN A 155 19.46 -6.53 3.72
N THR A 156 20.63 -6.08 4.19
CA THR A 156 21.83 -6.94 4.23
C THR A 156 21.81 -7.82 5.48
N VAL A 157 21.63 -9.13 5.30
CA VAL A 157 21.69 -10.14 6.35
C VAL A 157 22.90 -11.05 6.08
N LEU A 158 23.81 -11.18 7.06
CA LEU A 158 25.02 -12.01 6.93
C LEU A 158 25.80 -11.73 5.62
N PHE A 159 26.03 -10.45 5.30
CA PHE A 159 26.71 -9.98 4.08
C PHE A 159 25.97 -10.24 2.76
N HIS A 160 24.71 -10.67 2.81
CA HIS A 160 23.85 -10.86 1.63
C HIS A 160 22.67 -9.88 1.65
N GLU A 161 22.48 -9.13 0.56
CA GLU A 161 21.29 -8.30 0.34
C GLU A 161 20.10 -9.20 0.00
N LEU A 162 19.01 -9.07 0.78
CA LEU A 162 17.80 -9.88 0.65
C LEU A 162 16.57 -8.96 0.65
N GLY A 163 15.64 -9.24 -0.27
CA GLY A 163 14.35 -8.56 -0.32
C GLY A 163 14.25 -7.43 -1.35
N ASP A 164 15.25 -7.28 -2.23
CA ASP A 164 15.20 -6.34 -3.35
C ASP A 164 13.99 -6.60 -4.23
N HIS A 165 13.29 -5.54 -4.60
CA HIS A 165 12.23 -5.64 -5.59
C HIS A 165 11.99 -4.32 -6.34
N VAL A 166 11.52 -4.48 -7.57
CA VAL A 166 11.12 -3.38 -8.46
C VAL A 166 9.67 -3.04 -8.19
N GLY A 167 9.42 -1.78 -7.84
CA GLY A 167 8.09 -1.25 -7.51
C GLY A 167 7.66 -1.61 -6.09
N ASP A 168 7.45 -0.59 -5.26
CA ASP A 168 6.97 -0.76 -3.90
C ASP A 168 6.02 0.37 -3.48
N TRP A 169 5.07 0.02 -2.62
CA TRP A 169 4.01 0.89 -2.12
C TRP A 169 4.07 0.97 -0.60
N GLU A 170 4.65 2.06 -0.13
CA GLU A 170 4.67 2.42 1.28
C GLU A 170 3.42 3.16 1.68
N HIS A 171 3.02 3.08 2.95
CA HIS A 171 1.92 3.93 3.40
C HIS A 171 1.87 4.22 4.91
N ASN A 172 1.18 5.32 5.21
CA ASN A 172 0.59 5.57 6.51
C ASN A 172 -0.92 5.73 6.33
N MET A 173 -1.69 5.47 7.38
CA MET A 173 -3.11 5.81 7.40
C MET A 173 -3.42 6.62 8.65
N ILE A 174 -4.26 7.63 8.51
CA ILE A 174 -4.81 8.39 9.64
C ILE A 174 -6.32 8.18 9.67
N ARG A 175 -6.83 7.78 10.84
CA ARG A 175 -8.26 7.72 11.13
C ARG A 175 -8.72 9.05 11.70
N PHE A 176 -9.81 9.58 11.15
CA PHE A 176 -10.49 10.78 11.59
C PHE A 176 -11.88 10.46 12.12
N LYS A 177 -12.32 11.23 13.12
CA LYS A 177 -13.72 11.31 13.56
C LYS A 177 -14.17 12.76 13.45
N ASN A 178 -15.18 13.02 12.64
CA ASN A 178 -15.71 14.36 12.36
C ASN A 178 -14.60 15.37 11.98
N GLY A 179 -13.63 14.93 11.18
CA GLY A 179 -12.49 15.73 10.73
C GLY A 179 -11.35 15.88 11.75
N VAL A 180 -11.46 15.31 12.95
CA VAL A 180 -10.39 15.32 13.98
C VAL A 180 -9.61 14.01 13.93
N PRO A 181 -8.27 14.03 13.83
CA PRO A 181 -7.48 12.81 13.77
C PRO A 181 -7.44 12.09 15.13
N GLU A 182 -7.75 10.79 15.15
CA GLU A 182 -7.80 9.96 16.37
C GLU A 182 -6.59 9.04 16.48
N ALA A 183 -6.14 8.46 15.37
CA ALA A 183 -5.05 7.48 15.36
C ALA A 183 -4.32 7.42 14.03
N VAL A 184 -3.09 6.91 14.05
CA VAL A 184 -2.25 6.68 12.88
C VAL A 184 -1.78 5.24 12.85
N TRP A 185 -1.85 4.62 11.68
CA TRP A 185 -1.19 3.35 11.34
C TRP A 185 0.06 3.64 10.52
N PHE A 186 1.20 3.16 10.99
CA PHE A 186 2.46 3.15 10.25
C PHE A 186 2.73 1.73 9.76
N SER A 187 2.75 1.53 8.43
CA SER A 187 3.00 0.22 7.83
C SER A 187 4.47 -0.20 7.98
N GLN A 188 4.69 -1.50 8.19
CA GLN A 188 6.01 -2.16 8.24
C GLN A 188 5.89 -3.58 7.66
N HIS A 189 6.30 -3.79 6.42
CA HIS A 189 6.08 -4.98 5.59
C HIS A 189 4.61 -5.43 5.64
N SER A 190 4.38 -6.72 5.91
CA SER A 190 3.04 -7.28 6.13
C SER A 190 2.41 -6.90 7.48
N GLY A 191 3.02 -5.98 8.24
CA GLY A 191 2.64 -5.58 9.58
C GLY A 191 2.71 -4.07 9.78
N GLY A 192 2.98 -3.63 11.01
CA GLY A 192 3.02 -2.21 11.34
C GLY A 192 2.61 -1.94 12.79
N GLN A 193 2.49 -0.65 13.10
CA GLN A 193 2.16 -0.18 14.44
C GLN A 193 1.10 0.92 14.39
N ALA A 194 0.15 0.84 15.32
CA ALA A 194 -0.88 1.86 15.50
C ALA A 194 -0.58 2.72 16.74
N PHE A 195 -0.78 4.03 16.61
CA PHE A 195 -0.65 4.98 17.71
C PHE A 195 -1.84 5.92 17.78
N ALA A 196 -2.23 6.32 18.99
CA ALA A 196 -3.17 7.42 19.18
C ALA A 196 -2.52 8.70 18.64
N TYR A 197 -3.28 9.52 17.91
CA TYR A 197 -2.76 10.72 17.26
C TYR A 197 -2.18 11.70 18.29
N SER A 198 -2.83 11.83 19.44
CA SER A 198 -2.37 12.65 20.56
C SER A 198 -1.02 12.22 21.12
N GLY A 199 -0.64 10.95 20.96
CA GLY A 199 0.60 10.37 21.43
C GLY A 199 1.81 10.51 20.50
N LEU A 200 1.63 11.14 19.32
CA LEU A 200 2.68 11.30 18.31
C LEU A 200 3.35 12.68 18.36
N GLU A 201 4.63 12.70 18.02
CA GLU A 201 5.35 13.93 17.66
C GLU A 201 4.74 14.55 16.40
N LYS A 202 4.82 15.88 16.28
CA LYS A 202 4.21 16.62 15.18
C LYS A 202 5.10 17.76 14.71
N GLU A 203 5.08 18.03 13.41
CA GLU A 203 5.56 19.28 12.82
C GLU A 203 4.35 20.13 12.46
N GLY A 204 4.11 21.17 13.28
CA GLY A 204 2.82 21.85 13.30
C GLY A 204 1.71 20.89 13.70
N ASN A 205 0.71 20.72 12.83
CA ASN A 205 -0.38 19.77 13.04
C ASN A 205 -0.08 18.38 12.49
N ARG A 206 0.98 18.20 11.68
CA ARG A 206 1.23 16.99 10.89
C ARG A 206 1.96 15.95 11.72
N PRO A 207 1.53 14.68 11.76
CA PRO A 207 2.20 13.67 12.54
C PRO A 207 3.55 13.33 11.92
N VAL A 208 4.52 13.14 12.80
CA VAL A 208 5.87 12.70 12.47
C VAL A 208 6.09 11.38 13.19
N TYR A 209 6.75 10.43 12.52
CA TYR A 209 7.19 9.25 13.22
C TYR A 209 8.33 9.60 14.18
N PRO A 210 8.26 9.14 15.43
CA PRO A 210 9.19 9.54 16.49
C PRO A 210 10.65 9.39 16.05
N LYS A 211 11.40 10.49 16.06
CA LYS A 211 12.80 10.50 15.62
C LYS A 211 13.68 9.87 16.70
N GLY A 212 14.50 8.86 16.34
CA GLY A 212 15.53 8.30 17.23
C GLY A 212 14.99 7.51 18.44
N LYS A 213 13.73 7.08 18.40
CA LYS A 213 13.06 6.30 19.45
C LYS A 213 13.09 4.80 19.15
N LYS A 214 13.16 3.94 20.18
CA LYS A 214 13.12 2.47 20.00
C LYS A 214 11.76 2.08 19.40
N GLY A 215 11.75 1.83 18.10
CA GLY A 215 10.53 1.55 17.31
C GLY A 215 10.59 2.10 15.90
N GLN A 216 11.48 3.07 15.63
CA GLN A 216 12.02 3.28 14.28
C GLN A 216 13.13 2.23 14.17
N GLU A 217 12.78 1.00 13.75
CA GLU A 217 13.79 -0.04 13.64
C GLU A 217 14.79 0.37 12.57
N ASN A 218 15.94 0.84 13.05
CA ASN A 218 17.14 1.01 12.27
C ASN A 218 17.70 -0.40 12.05
N LEU A 219 16.99 -1.19 11.24
CA LEU A 219 17.46 -2.52 10.87
C LEU A 219 18.52 -2.29 9.79
N PHE A 220 19.76 -2.10 10.22
CA PHE A 220 20.90 -1.88 9.34
C PHE A 220 20.76 -0.63 8.43
N THR A 221 20.67 0.56 9.04
CA THR A 221 20.84 1.91 8.43
C THR A 221 19.67 2.55 7.68
N PHE A 222 18.48 1.97 7.63
CA PHE A 222 17.35 2.60 6.91
C PHE A 222 16.27 3.19 7.83
N ARG A 223 15.78 4.39 7.48
CA ARG A 223 14.59 5.06 8.05
C ARG A 223 13.38 4.96 7.12
N LYS A 224 13.12 3.77 6.58
CA LYS A 224 12.06 3.55 5.61
C LYS A 224 10.85 2.92 6.31
N TYR A 225 9.65 3.50 6.14
CA TYR A 225 8.45 2.65 6.22
C TYR A 225 8.62 1.68 5.09
N VAL A 226 8.63 0.39 5.42
CA VAL A 226 8.76 -0.65 4.42
C VAL A 226 7.39 -1.29 4.29
N ASP A 227 6.96 -1.67 3.11
CA ASP A 227 5.84 -2.55 2.87
C ASP A 227 6.35 -3.64 1.91
N GLY A 228 5.52 -4.63 1.60
CA GLY A 228 5.86 -5.57 0.52
C GLY A 228 5.43 -5.02 -0.84
N PRO A 229 5.85 -5.66 -1.95
CA PRO A 229 5.50 -5.28 -3.34
C PRO A 229 3.99 -5.31 -3.65
N THR A 230 3.19 -5.63 -2.64
CA THR A 230 1.74 -5.67 -2.74
C THR A 230 1.18 -4.26 -2.84
N GLY A 231 0.58 -3.93 -3.98
CA GLY A 231 -0.03 -2.61 -4.21
C GLY A 231 -1.24 -2.32 -3.32
N PRO A 232 -1.91 -1.16 -3.53
CA PRO A 232 -3.04 -0.71 -2.71
C PRO A 232 -4.16 -1.74 -2.48
N ARG A 233 -4.41 -2.64 -3.45
CA ARG A 233 -5.40 -3.75 -3.37
C ARG A 233 -5.25 -4.59 -2.08
N ASN A 234 -4.02 -4.74 -1.59
CA ASN A 234 -3.71 -5.63 -0.47
C ASN A 234 -3.54 -4.89 0.87
N LYS A 235 -3.72 -3.57 0.92
CA LYS A 235 -3.53 -2.76 2.14
C LYS A 235 -4.77 -2.68 3.05
N ASN A 236 -5.78 -3.52 2.82
CA ASN A 236 -7.02 -3.56 3.61
C ASN A 236 -7.70 -2.19 3.70
N LEU A 237 -7.83 -1.48 2.57
CA LEU A 237 -8.31 -0.09 2.52
C LEU A 237 -9.70 0.10 3.15
N ASN A 238 -10.57 -0.92 3.07
CA ASN A 238 -11.91 -0.91 3.68
C ASN A 238 -11.96 -1.52 5.09
N ARG A 239 -10.86 -1.45 5.85
CA ARG A 239 -10.79 -2.02 7.21
C ARG A 239 -11.76 -1.36 8.18
N VAL A 240 -12.26 -2.13 9.14
CA VAL A 240 -13.21 -1.61 10.13
C VAL A 240 -12.46 -0.79 11.19
N ASN A 241 -11.27 -1.23 11.57
CA ASN A 241 -10.47 -0.62 12.65
C ASN A 241 -9.21 0.07 12.11
N VAL A 242 -8.55 0.88 12.96
CA VAL A 242 -7.24 1.48 12.64
C VAL A 242 -6.21 0.40 12.29
N CYS A 243 -6.26 -0.72 13.01
CA CYS A 243 -5.48 -1.91 12.74
C CYS A 243 -6.06 -2.68 11.54
N PRO A 244 -5.23 -3.26 10.65
CA PRO A 244 -5.72 -4.18 9.62
C PRO A 244 -6.51 -5.34 10.24
N ASP A 245 -7.61 -5.74 9.60
CA ASP A 245 -8.60 -6.68 10.15
C ASP A 245 -8.01 -8.09 10.35
N LYS A 246 -7.05 -8.47 9.51
CA LYS A 246 -6.38 -9.79 9.58
C LYS A 246 -5.24 -9.83 10.61
N THR A 247 -4.90 -8.71 11.24
CA THR A 247 -3.79 -8.65 12.20
C THR A 247 -4.25 -9.09 13.59
N LYS A 248 -3.83 -10.29 14.02
CA LYS A 248 -4.19 -10.88 15.32
C LYS A 248 -3.70 -10.07 16.54
N TYR A 249 -2.62 -9.31 16.39
CA TYR A 249 -2.00 -8.54 17.47
C TYR A 249 -1.72 -7.11 17.04
N CYS A 250 -2.73 -6.25 17.13
CA CYS A 250 -2.57 -4.83 16.95
C CYS A 250 -3.28 -4.07 18.06
N LYS A 251 -2.53 -3.20 18.75
CA LYS A 251 -3.05 -2.33 19.80
C LYS A 251 -2.69 -0.89 19.45
N ILE A 252 -3.65 0.01 19.58
CA ILE A 252 -3.39 1.45 19.46
C ILE A 252 -2.61 1.89 20.70
N ARG A 253 -1.35 2.24 20.51
CA ARG A 253 -0.47 2.69 21.59
C ARG A 253 -0.72 4.16 21.88
N VAL A 254 -0.87 4.52 23.16
CA VAL A 254 -1.12 5.92 23.58
C VAL A 254 0.11 6.81 23.52
N LYS A 255 1.30 6.22 23.39
CA LYS A 255 2.58 6.89 23.19
C LYS A 255 3.45 6.04 22.29
N ALA A 256 4.25 6.69 21.45
CA ALA A 256 5.42 6.04 20.89
C ALA A 256 6.38 5.63 22.01
N ALA A 257 7.04 4.48 21.86
CA ALA A 257 7.99 4.02 22.87
C ALA A 257 9.15 5.02 23.04
N PRO A 258 9.77 5.12 24.25
CA PRO A 258 10.89 6.03 24.53
C PRO A 258 12.15 5.82 23.69
#